data_AF-K2G1K9-F1
#
_entry.id   AF-K2G1K9-F1
#
_cell.length_a   1.000
_cell.length_b   1.000
_cell.length_c   1.000
_cell.angle_alpha   90.00
_cell.angle_beta   90.00
_cell.angle_gamma   90.00
#
_symmetry.space_group_name_H-M   'P 1'
#
loop_
_entity.id
_entity.type
_entity.pdbx_description
1 polymer ?
#
loop_
_entity_poly.entity_id
_entity_poly.type
_entity_poly.pdbx_seq_one_letter_code
_entity_poly.pdbx_strand_id
1 'polypeptide(L)' 'MDIRKIKKLIDLMIESDLQAIEVKEGDQSIALTRRNPVVAAAVPAMPAPAAEAPAAKSPR' A
#
# COMPACT_ATOMS: atom_id res chain seq x y z
N MET A 1 -21.90 4.40 -15.44
CA MET A 1 -21.46 4.54 -14.03
C MET A 1 -21.65 6.00 -13.62
N ASP A 2 -22.60 6.29 -12.74
CA ASP A 2 -22.89 7.66 -12.28
C ASP A 2 -22.38 7.85 -10.85
N ILE A 3 -22.05 9.09 -10.47
CA ILE A 3 -21.65 9.42 -9.09
C ILE A 3 -22.71 9.02 -8.04
N ARG A 4 -23.99 8.94 -8.44
CA ARG A 4 -25.10 8.44 -7.62
C ARG A 4 -25.02 6.93 -7.34
N LYS A 5 -24.58 6.11 -8.32
CA LYS A 5 -24.36 4.66 -8.16
C LYS A 5 -23.14 4.41 -7.26
N ILE A 6 -22.07 5.20 -7.44
CA ILE A 6 -20.84 5.11 -6.63
C ILE A 6 -21.12 5.39 -5.16
N LYS A 7 -21.93 6.41 -4.84
CA LYS A 7 -22.28 6.73 -3.46
C LYS A 7 -23.02 5.59 -2.76
N LYS A 8 -23.98 4.96 -3.46
CA LYS A 8 -24.67 3.77 -2.95
C LYS A 8 -23.72 2.58 -2.75
N LEU A 9 -22.75 2.38 -3.66
CA LEU A 9 -21.74 1.34 -3.51
C LEU A 9 -20.83 1.58 -2.29
N ILE A 10 -20.47 2.84 -2.01
CA ILE A 10 -19.71 3.23 -0.82
C ILE A 10 -20.53 2.94 0.45
N ASP A 11 -21.79 3.39 0.49
CA ASP A 11 -22.68 3.18 1.64
C ASP A 11 -22.85 1.66 1.91
N LEU A 12 -23.06 0.87 0.85
CA LEU A 12 -23.24 -0.59 0.95
C LEU A 12 -21.94 -1.32 1.33
N MET A 13 -20.78 -0.86 0.86
CA MET A 13 -19.48 -1.34 1.34
C MET A 13 -19.26 -1.07 2.82
N ILE A 14 -19.71 0.09 3.33
CA ILE A 14 -19.58 0.45 4.75
C ILE A 14 -20.56 -0.37 5.59
N GLU A 15 -21.83 -0.48 5.19
CA GLU A 15 -22.84 -1.29 5.89
C GLU A 15 -22.47 -2.77 5.95
N SER A 16 -21.87 -3.30 4.87
CA SER A 16 -21.46 -4.71 4.78
C SER A 16 -20.01 -4.96 5.26
N ASP A 17 -19.33 -3.93 5.76
CA ASP A 17 -17.90 -3.90 6.11
C ASP A 17 -16.98 -4.63 5.10
N LEU A 18 -17.25 -4.41 3.81
CA LEU A 18 -16.47 -5.03 2.72
C LEU A 18 -15.17 -4.26 2.49
N GLN A 19 -14.08 -5.01 2.32
CA GLN A 19 -12.79 -4.42 1.97
C GLN A 19 -12.70 -4.01 0.50
N ALA A 20 -13.37 -4.72 -0.41
CA ALA A 20 -13.33 -4.42 -1.84
C ALA A 20 -14.63 -4.85 -2.52
N ILE A 21 -15.00 -4.11 -3.56
CA ILE A 21 -16.10 -4.46 -4.47
C ILE A 21 -15.68 -4.13 -5.91
N GLU A 22 -15.98 -5.05 -6.83
CA GLU A 22 -15.79 -4.85 -8.26
C GLU A 22 -17.12 -5.07 -8.97
N VAL A 23 -17.50 -4.11 -9.81
CA VAL A 23 -18.74 -4.18 -10.59
C VAL A 23 -18.42 -3.91 -12.05
N LYS A 24 -18.83 -4.84 -12.92
CA LYS A 24 -18.78 -4.70 -14.39
C LYS A 24 -20.19 -4.54 -14.94
N GLU A 25 -20.41 -3.47 -15.69
CA GLU A 25 -21.67 -3.18 -16.37
C GLU A 25 -21.34 -2.84 -17.84
N GLY A 26 -21.42 -3.86 -18.71
CA GLY A 26 -21.00 -3.75 -20.11
C GLY A 26 -19.51 -3.44 -20.23
N ASP A 27 -19.18 -2.35 -20.92
CA ASP A 27 -17.80 -1.88 -21.13
C ASP A 27 -17.23 -1.09 -19.92
N GLN A 28 -18.03 -0.82 -18.89
CA GLN A 28 -17.61 -0.06 -17.72
C GLN A 28 -17.30 -0.96 -16.53
N SER A 29 -16.08 -0.84 -16.00
CA SER A 29 -15.64 -1.54 -14.79
C SER A 29 -15.37 -0.52 -13.70
N ILE A 30 -15.84 -0.77 -12.47
CA ILE A 30 -15.43 0.00 -11.31
C ILE A 30 -14.92 -0.96 -10.23
N ALA A 31 -13.74 -0.67 -9.70
CA ALA A 31 -13.17 -1.36 -8.56
C ALA A 31 -13.02 -0.35 -7.44
N LEU A 32 -13.60 -0.65 -6.27
CA LEU A 32 -13.55 0.20 -5.11
C LEU A 32 -12.99 -0.62 -3.94
N THR A 33 -11.91 -0.11 -3.34
CA THR A 33 -11.22 -0.76 -2.23
C THR A 33 -11.17 0.19 -1.04
N ARG A 34 -11.55 -0.30 0.12
CA ARG A 34 -11.42 0.43 1.38
C ARG A 34 -9.94 0.63 1.65
N ARG A 35 -9.52 1.89 1.82
CA ARG A 35 -8.15 2.20 2.21
C ARG A 35 -7.97 1.79 3.67
N ASN A 36 -7.55 0.55 3.89
CA ASN A 36 -7.02 0.15 5.18
C ASN A 36 -5.68 0.89 5.34
N PRO A 37 -5.40 1.54 6.48
CA PRO A 37 -4.04 1.98 6.76
C PRO A 37 -3.17 0.74 6.81
N VAL A 38 -2.49 0.44 5.69
CA VAL A 38 -1.38 -0.49 5.69
C VAL A 38 -0.36 0.17 6.60
N VAL A 39 -0.32 -0.28 7.86
CA VAL A 39 0.81 -0.01 8.74
C VAL A 39 1.97 -0.63 7.99
N ALA A 40 2.76 0.21 7.32
CA ALA A 40 3.99 -0.22 6.68
C ALA A 40 4.80 -0.86 7.80
N ALA A 41 4.81 -2.19 7.84
CA ALA A 41 5.59 -2.93 8.80
C ALA A 41 7.02 -2.44 8.61
N ALA A 42 7.55 -1.79 9.65
CA ALA A 42 8.91 -1.28 9.63
C ALA A 42 9.82 -2.46 9.32
N VAL A 43 10.37 -2.47 8.10
CA VAL A 43 11.39 -3.44 7.73
C VAL A 43 12.55 -3.24 8.69
N PRO A 44 12.97 -4.26 9.47
CA PRO A 44 14.10 -4.10 10.37
C PRO A 44 15.32 -3.72 9.55
N ALA A 45 15.91 -2.56 9.86
CA ALA A 45 17.12 -2.10 9.24
C ALA A 45 18.23 -3.14 9.52
N MET A 46 18.68 -3.81 8.47
CA MET A 46 19.81 -4.73 8.56
C MET A 46 21.07 -3.90 8.85
N PRO A 47 21.89 -4.26 9.86
CA PRO A 47 23.09 -3.52 10.16
C PRO A 47 24.03 -3.52 8.95
N ALA A 48 24.44 -2.33 8.53
CA ALA A 48 25.41 -2.16 7.46
C ALA A 48 26.77 -2.69 7.92
N PRO A 49 27.51 -3.44 7.09
CA PRO A 49 28.85 -3.90 7.43
C PRO A 49 29.77 -2.68 7.64
N ALA A 50 30.49 -2.67 8.76
CA ALA A 50 31.47 -1.65 9.07
C ALA A 50 32.63 -1.75 8.06
N ALA A 51 32.92 -0.65 7.37
CA ALA A 51 34.08 -0.56 6.49
C ALA A 51 35.36 -0.52 7.34
N GLU A 52 36.27 -1.47 7.08
CA GLU A 52 37.61 -1.46 7.67
C GLU A 52 38.39 -0.22 7.17
N ALA A 53 38.93 0.53 8.12
CA ALA A 53 39.75 1.70 7.82
C ALA A 53 41.11 1.27 7.21
N PRO A 54 41.60 1.94 6.15
CA PRO A 54 42.88 1.58 5.57
C PRO A 54 44.02 1.86 6.54
N ALA A 55 44.81 0.83 6.83
CA ALA A 55 46.03 0.95 7.62
C ALA A 55 46.99 1.94 6.93
N ALA A 56 47.28 3.04 7.63
CA ALA A 56 48.29 3.99 7.21
C ALA A 56 49.65 3.29 7.14
N LYS A 57 50.22 3.21 5.94
CA LYS A 57 51.62 2.82 5.78
C LYS A 57 52.50 3.92 6.39
N SER A 58 53.05 3.66 7.57
CA SER A 58 54.15 4.47 8.10
C SER A 58 55.38 4.30 7.23
N PRO A 59 56.01 5.39 6.75
CA PRO A 59 57.32 5.31 6.14
C PRO A 59 58.41 5.41 7.22
N ARG A 60 59.33 4.44 7.26
CA ARG A 60 60.68 4.64 7.78
C ARG A 60 61.66 3.69 7.11
#